data_AF-A0A9P2DNQ1-F1
#
_entry.id   AF-A0A9P2DNQ1-F1
#
_cell.length_a   1.000
_cell.length_b   1.000
_cell.length_c   1.000
_cell.angle_alpha   90.00
_cell.angle_beta   90.00
_cell.angle_gamma   90.00
#
_symmetry.space_group_name_H-M   'P 1'
#
loop_
_entity.id
_entity.type
_entity.pdbx_description
1 polymer ?
#
loop_
_entity_poly.entity_id
_entity_poly.type
_entity_poly.pdbx_seq_one_letter_code
_entity_poly.pdbx_strand_id
1 'polypeptide(L)'
;MTSEFFSTLLLIIGLLIGFFLAILLILAGIRRFFCSAEEPLKRIRRYQVWHNRYQFNEEVTSFFTVIGATLLVSLITVQITAIPFQYTVLIFWSSWLFHLLSFWKKIRVPKKMKNEMIQLAGFLLITALYFVGYFAMKSLHFSIIHVADFPGVIQFGIRTYLTICSLFVASGALIVWQRIYVKLLK
;
A
#
# COMPACT_ATOMS: atom_id res chain seq x y z
N MET A 1 7.75 -2.13 -31.89
CA MET A 1 7.77 -2.71 -30.53
C MET A 1 8.20 -1.72 -29.44
N THR A 2 9.15 -0.82 -29.67
CA THR A 2 9.57 0.19 -28.66
C THR A 2 8.53 1.29 -28.41
N SER A 3 7.73 1.67 -29.40
CA SER A 3 6.74 2.76 -29.26
C SER A 3 5.53 2.38 -28.39
N GLU A 4 5.03 1.16 -28.48
CA GLU A 4 3.90 0.68 -27.65
C GLU A 4 4.30 0.49 -26.19
N PHE A 5 5.51 -0.01 -25.93
CA PHE A 5 6.04 -0.09 -24.57
C PHE A 5 6.16 1.31 -23.95
N PHE A 6 6.70 2.27 -24.69
CA PHE A 6 6.85 3.65 -24.22
C PHE A 6 5.50 4.34 -24.00
N SER A 7 4.52 4.14 -24.90
CA SER A 7 3.19 4.72 -24.75
C SER A 7 2.46 4.13 -23.54
N THR A 8 2.57 2.81 -23.33
CA THR A 8 1.97 2.12 -22.18
C THR A 8 2.64 2.55 -20.88
N LEU A 9 3.96 2.71 -20.86
CA LEU A 9 4.71 3.22 -19.71
C LEU A 9 4.28 4.67 -19.37
N LEU A 10 4.19 5.54 -20.37
CA LEU A 10 3.71 6.93 -20.21
C LEU A 10 2.27 6.99 -19.70
N LEU A 11 1.40 6.10 -20.18
CA LEU A 11 0.02 5.99 -19.71
C LEU A 11 -0.03 5.58 -18.23
N ILE A 12 0.79 4.61 -17.83
CA ILE A 12 0.90 4.16 -16.43
C ILE A 12 1.43 5.28 -15.53
N ILE A 13 2.48 5.98 -15.96
CA ILE A 13 3.03 7.12 -15.23
C ILE A 13 1.98 8.23 -15.11
N GLY A 14 1.25 8.54 -16.19
CA GLY A 14 0.18 9.53 -16.20
C GLY A 14 -0.98 9.16 -15.26
N LEU A 15 -1.39 7.89 -15.25
CA LEU A 15 -2.42 7.38 -14.34
C LEU A 15 -1.97 7.45 -12.87
N LEU A 16 -0.72 7.09 -12.56
CA LEU A 16 -0.15 7.20 -11.22
C LEU A 16 -0.09 8.66 -10.75
N ILE A 17 0.38 9.57 -11.60
CA ILE A 17 0.43 11.01 -11.30
C ILE A 17 -0.98 11.56 -11.07
N GLY A 18 -1.94 11.21 -11.94
CA GLY A 18 -3.34 11.64 -11.83
C GLY A 18 -3.99 11.14 -10.53
N PHE A 19 -3.74 9.87 -10.17
CA PHE A 19 -4.22 9.30 -8.92
C PHE A 19 -3.63 10.00 -7.69
N PHE A 20 -2.31 10.25 -7.68
CA PHE A 20 -1.66 11.00 -6.59
C PHE A 20 -2.19 12.44 -6.49
N LEU A 21 -2.40 13.12 -7.62
CA LEU A 21 -3.00 14.45 -7.66
C LEU A 21 -4.43 14.46 -7.13
N ALA A 22 -5.25 13.47 -7.49
CA ALA A 22 -6.61 13.34 -6.99
C ALA A 22 -6.63 13.13 -5.47
N ILE A 23 -5.76 12.25 -4.95
CA ILE A 23 -5.62 12.05 -3.50
C ILE A 23 -5.16 13.35 -2.81
N LEU A 24 -4.18 14.05 -3.37
CA LEU A 24 -3.69 15.32 -2.83
C LEU A 24 -4.79 16.39 -2.81
N LEU A 25 -5.60 16.49 -3.86
CA LEU A 25 -6.73 17.42 -3.93
C LEU A 25 -7.82 17.07 -2.92
N ILE A 26 -8.14 15.78 -2.75
CA ILE A 26 -9.08 15.31 -1.72
C ILE A 26 -8.55 15.67 -0.32
N LEU A 27 -7.28 15.39 -0.03
CA LEU A 27 -6.65 15.74 1.24
C LEU A 27 -6.60 17.26 1.49
N ALA A 28 -6.29 18.04 0.45
CA ALA A 28 -6.31 19.50 0.52
C ALA A 28 -7.73 20.05 0.74
N GLY A 29 -8.74 19.46 0.09
CA GLY A 29 -10.15 19.79 0.29
C GLY A 29 -10.63 19.48 1.70
N ILE A 30 -10.30 18.28 2.21
CA ILE A 30 -10.57 17.88 3.59
C ILE A 30 -9.91 18.85 4.57
N ARG A 31 -8.63 19.19 4.35
CA ARG A 31 -7.89 20.15 5.20
C ARG A 31 -8.53 21.54 5.19
N ARG A 32 -8.92 22.05 4.00
CA ARG A 32 -9.58 23.36 3.86
C ARG A 32 -10.92 23.38 4.58
N PHE A 33 -11.72 22.31 4.43
CA PHE A 33 -12.99 22.16 5.13
C PHE A 33 -12.80 22.23 6.66
N PHE A 34 -11.83 21.48 7.20
CA PHE A 34 -11.53 21.48 8.63
C PHE A 34 -10.94 22.80 9.16
N CYS A 35 -10.20 23.55 8.33
CA CYS A 35 -9.63 24.85 8.71
C CYS A 35 -10.60 26.05 8.56
N SER A 36 -11.72 25.89 7.86
CA SER A 36 -12.68 26.99 7.60
C SER A 36 -13.74 27.21 8.70
N ALA A 37 -13.78 26.37 9.73
CA ALA A 37 -14.67 26.55 10.87
C ALA A 37 -14.02 27.47 11.92
N GLU A 38 -14.51 28.71 12.04
CA GLU A 38 -13.96 29.77 12.91
C GLU A 38 -14.16 29.55 14.42
N GLU A 39 -14.95 28.56 14.83
CA GLU A 39 -15.04 28.17 16.24
C GLU A 39 -14.29 26.86 16.51
N PRO A 40 -13.26 26.84 17.38
CA PRO A 40 -12.65 25.61 17.85
C PRO A 40 -13.65 24.90 18.78
N LEU A 41 -14.60 24.20 18.19
CA LEU A 41 -15.58 23.34 18.86
C LEU A 41 -14.83 22.52 19.91
N LYS A 42 -15.20 22.62 21.20
CA LYS A 42 -14.61 21.80 22.28
C LYS A 42 -14.64 20.29 21.97
N ARG A 43 -15.50 19.86 21.03
CA ARG A 43 -15.56 18.53 20.42
C ARG A 43 -14.33 18.23 19.54
N ILE A 44 -13.85 19.18 18.74
CA ILE A 44 -12.58 19.12 17.99
C ILE A 44 -11.39 19.03 18.93
N ARG A 45 -11.38 19.71 20.09
CA ARG A 45 -10.28 19.54 21.06
C ARG A 45 -10.23 18.13 21.65
N ARG A 46 -11.39 17.53 21.93
CA ARG A 46 -11.50 16.11 22.32
C ARG A 46 -11.08 15.19 21.18
N TYR A 47 -11.48 15.52 19.95
CA TYR A 47 -11.07 14.81 18.74
C TYR A 47 -9.57 14.99 18.44
N GLN A 48 -8.96 16.13 18.73
CA GLN A 48 -7.53 16.43 18.60
C GLN A 48 -6.72 15.74 19.69
N VAL A 49 -7.23 15.67 20.93
CA VAL A 49 -6.58 14.91 22.01
C VAL A 49 -6.68 13.41 21.73
N TRP A 50 -7.82 12.93 21.22
CA TRP A 50 -7.98 11.57 20.73
C TRP A 50 -7.08 11.31 19.51
N HIS A 51 -7.10 12.17 18.51
CA HIS A 51 -6.27 12.11 17.31
C HIS A 51 -4.78 12.15 17.65
N ASN A 52 -4.33 13.00 18.57
CA ASN A 52 -2.93 13.04 19.01
C ASN A 52 -2.54 11.82 19.86
N ARG A 53 -3.47 11.20 20.59
CA ARG A 53 -3.22 9.94 21.33
C ARG A 53 -3.15 8.72 20.42
N TYR A 54 -3.93 8.71 19.34
CA TYR A 54 -4.03 7.58 18.41
C TYR A 54 -3.31 7.85 17.08
N GLN A 55 -2.64 8.99 16.92
CA GLN A 55 -1.90 9.31 15.71
C GLN A 55 -0.76 8.34 15.57
N PHE A 56 -0.76 7.61 14.46
CA PHE A 56 0.43 6.90 14.03
C PHE A 56 1.55 7.93 13.80
N ASN A 57 2.77 7.56 14.18
CA ASN A 57 3.95 8.37 13.89
C ASN A 57 3.96 8.75 12.40
N GLU A 58 4.42 9.94 12.05
CA GLU A 58 4.45 10.43 10.66
C GLU A 58 5.15 9.43 9.72
N GLU A 59 6.22 8.79 10.20
CA GLU A 59 6.90 7.70 9.51
C GLU A 59 5.97 6.50 9.27
N VAL A 60 5.24 6.05 10.30
CA VAL A 60 4.31 4.90 10.18
C VAL A 60 3.15 5.23 9.23
N THR A 61 2.61 6.44 9.32
CA THR A 61 1.50 6.92 8.47
C THR A 61 1.92 7.02 7.00
N SER A 62 3.12 7.54 6.74
CA SER A 62 3.64 7.62 5.37
C SER A 62 3.89 6.23 4.78
N PHE A 63 4.47 5.30 5.55
CA PHE A 63 4.59 3.91 5.12
C PHE A 63 3.25 3.24 4.84
N PHE A 64 2.27 3.40 5.73
CA PHE A 64 0.92 2.86 5.52
C PHE A 64 0.28 3.37 4.23
N THR A 65 0.43 4.67 3.97
CA THR A 65 -0.14 5.31 2.79
C THR A 65 0.52 4.76 1.53
N VAL A 66 1.85 4.65 1.52
CA VAL A 66 2.60 4.10 0.37
C VAL A 66 2.25 2.63 0.14
N ILE A 67 2.32 1.79 1.16
CA ILE A 67 2.05 0.35 1.04
C ILE A 67 0.59 0.12 0.66
N GLY A 68 -0.36 0.80 1.30
CA GLY A 68 -1.78 0.72 0.98
C GLY A 68 -2.08 1.16 -0.46
N ALA A 69 -1.49 2.27 -0.91
CA ALA A 69 -1.64 2.72 -2.30
C ALA A 69 -1.05 1.71 -3.29
N THR A 70 0.16 1.20 -3.05
CA THR A 70 0.76 0.19 -3.94
C THR A 70 -0.04 -1.10 -3.99
N LEU A 71 -0.57 -1.57 -2.86
CA LEU A 71 -1.45 -2.74 -2.81
C LEU A 71 -2.73 -2.52 -3.62
N LEU A 72 -3.38 -1.35 -3.49
CA LEU A 72 -4.57 -1.01 -4.26
C LEU A 72 -4.27 -0.98 -5.76
N VAL A 73 -3.17 -0.35 -6.17
CA VAL A 73 -2.75 -0.31 -7.58
C VAL A 73 -2.49 -1.74 -8.08
N SER A 74 -1.75 -2.55 -7.33
CA SER A 74 -1.48 -3.94 -7.69
C SER A 74 -2.75 -4.78 -7.80
N LEU A 75 -3.74 -4.56 -6.92
CA LEU A 75 -5.04 -5.24 -6.97
C LEU A 75 -5.89 -4.79 -8.17
N ILE A 76 -5.72 -3.57 -8.67
CA ILE A 76 -6.40 -3.12 -9.89
C ILE A 76 -5.68 -3.69 -11.12
N THR A 77 -4.35 -3.56 -11.18
CA THR A 77 -3.57 -4.00 -12.34
C THR A 77 -3.67 -5.50 -12.56
N VAL A 78 -3.77 -6.31 -11.50
CA VAL A 78 -3.92 -7.77 -11.63
C VAL A 78 -5.25 -8.20 -12.28
N GLN A 79 -6.28 -7.35 -12.26
CA GLN A 79 -7.58 -7.60 -12.89
C GLN A 79 -7.56 -7.34 -14.40
N ILE A 80 -6.58 -6.58 -14.88
CA ILE A 80 -6.43 -6.21 -16.28
C ILE A 80 -5.55 -7.25 -16.95
N THR A 81 -6.16 -8.21 -17.66
CA THR A 81 -5.46 -9.31 -18.33
C THR A 81 -4.46 -8.85 -19.39
N ALA A 82 -4.67 -7.67 -19.97
CA ALA A 82 -3.74 -7.07 -20.92
C ALA A 82 -2.43 -6.58 -20.27
N ILE A 83 -2.38 -6.39 -18.95
CA ILE A 83 -1.16 -5.98 -18.23
C ILE A 83 -0.38 -7.23 -17.82
N PRO A 84 0.87 -7.40 -18.28
CA PRO A 84 1.70 -8.51 -17.85
C PRO A 84 1.92 -8.51 -16.33
N PHE A 85 1.81 -9.68 -15.71
CA PHE A 85 1.93 -9.84 -14.25
C PHE A 85 3.24 -9.27 -13.68
N GLN A 86 4.32 -9.29 -14.46
CA GLN A 86 5.61 -8.73 -14.09
C GLN A 86 5.51 -7.25 -13.68
N TYR A 87 4.64 -6.45 -14.31
CA TYR A 87 4.46 -5.04 -13.93
C TYR A 87 3.74 -4.89 -12.60
N THR A 88 2.71 -5.70 -12.34
CA THR A 88 2.03 -5.74 -11.04
C THR A 88 3.00 -6.07 -9.91
N VAL A 89 3.92 -7.01 -10.16
CA VAL A 89 4.97 -7.40 -9.23
C VAL A 89 5.95 -6.25 -9.00
N LEU A 90 6.42 -5.58 -10.06
CA LEU A 90 7.32 -4.43 -9.93
C LEU A 90 6.69 -3.30 -9.10
N ILE A 91 5.41 -2.98 -9.34
CA ILE A 91 4.68 -1.97 -8.57
C ILE A 91 4.61 -2.36 -7.10
N PHE A 92 4.26 -3.61 -6.80
CA PHE A 92 4.17 -4.10 -5.43
C PHE A 92 5.52 -4.02 -4.70
N TRP A 93 6.58 -4.54 -5.32
CA TRP A 93 7.92 -4.55 -4.74
C TRP A 93 8.57 -3.16 -4.64
N SER A 94 8.08 -2.16 -5.40
CA SER A 94 8.57 -0.79 -5.27
C SER A 94 8.37 -0.21 -3.86
N SER A 95 7.28 -0.59 -3.17
CA SER A 95 7.03 -0.15 -1.79
C SER A 95 8.02 -0.78 -0.78
N TRP A 96 8.55 -1.97 -1.07
CA TRP A 96 9.54 -2.63 -0.22
C TRP A 96 10.85 -1.84 -0.15
N LEU A 97 11.23 -1.13 -1.22
CA LEU A 97 12.46 -0.33 -1.24
C LEU A 97 12.46 0.77 -0.17
N PHE A 98 11.30 1.30 0.22
CA PHE A 98 11.20 2.27 1.29
C PHE A 98 11.62 1.69 2.65
N HIS A 99 11.41 0.39 2.87
CA HIS A 99 11.87 -0.30 4.07
C HIS A 99 13.39 -0.40 4.12
N LEU A 100 14.02 -0.74 2.99
CA LEU A 100 15.46 -0.81 2.88
C LEU A 100 16.10 0.55 3.19
N LEU A 101 15.52 1.63 2.64
CA LEU A 101 15.99 2.99 2.88
C LEU A 101 15.83 3.43 4.35
N SER A 102 14.70 3.14 4.99
CA SER A 102 14.50 3.45 6.43
C SER A 102 15.43 2.62 7.32
N PHE A 103 15.62 1.33 7.01
CA PHE A 103 16.53 0.46 7.75
C PHE A 103 17.99 0.94 7.62
N TRP A 104 18.42 1.33 6.42
CA TRP A 104 19.78 1.83 6.21
C TRP A 104 20.06 3.12 7.00
N LYS A 105 19.09 4.04 7.08
CA LYS A 105 19.20 5.23 7.94
C LYS A 105 19.35 4.86 9.42
N LYS A 106 18.69 3.80 9.89
CA LYS A 106 18.72 3.36 11.28
C LYS A 106 20.02 2.64 11.68
N ILE A 107 20.69 1.95 10.75
CA ILE A 107 21.98 1.27 10.98
C ILE A 107 23.15 2.25 11.11
N ARG A 108 23.09 3.43 10.46
CA ARG A 108 24.17 4.43 10.55
C ARG A 108 24.40 4.95 11.97
N VAL A 109 23.43 4.77 12.87
CA VAL A 109 23.53 5.16 14.27
C VAL A 109 23.92 3.91 15.08
N PRO A 110 25.10 3.88 15.72
CA PRO A 110 25.54 2.70 16.48
C PRO A 110 24.59 2.43 17.65
N LYS A 111 24.17 1.16 17.79
CA LYS A 111 23.25 0.71 18.85
C LYS A 111 23.83 -0.50 19.57
N LYS A 112 23.21 -0.86 20.70
CA LYS A 112 23.52 -2.14 21.38
C LYS A 112 23.16 -3.30 20.45
N MET A 113 24.03 -4.30 20.34
CA MET A 113 23.84 -5.51 19.50
C MET A 113 22.44 -6.15 19.63
N LYS A 114 21.89 -6.19 20.85
CA LYS A 114 20.52 -6.71 21.10
C LYS A 114 19.45 -5.97 20.28
N ASN A 115 19.56 -4.65 20.18
CA ASN A 115 18.61 -3.82 19.44
C ASN A 115 18.78 -4.00 17.93
N GLU A 116 20.01 -4.18 17.45
CA GLU A 116 20.28 -4.44 16.03
C GLU A 116 19.69 -5.79 15.58
N MET A 117 19.83 -6.85 16.41
CA MET A 117 19.21 -8.14 16.13
C MET A 117 17.67 -8.07 16.08
N ILE A 118 17.05 -7.30 16.97
CA ILE A 118 15.59 -7.09 16.97
C ILE A 118 15.15 -6.37 15.68
N GLN A 119 15.90 -5.35 15.26
CA GLN A 119 15.59 -4.61 14.04
C GLN A 119 15.79 -5.47 12.79
N LEU A 120 16.84 -6.30 12.73
CA LEU A 120 17.06 -7.24 11.65
C LEU A 120 15.91 -8.26 11.56
N ALA A 121 15.49 -8.82 12.69
CA ALA A 121 14.36 -9.76 12.74
C ALA A 121 13.06 -9.09 12.26
N GLY A 122 12.80 -7.85 12.66
CA GLY A 122 11.66 -7.06 12.18
C GLY A 122 11.70 -6.85 10.66
N PHE A 123 12.86 -6.54 10.09
CA PHE A 123 13.03 -6.35 8.65
C PHE A 123 12.81 -7.66 7.87
N LEU A 124 13.30 -8.79 8.38
CA LEU A 124 13.08 -10.11 7.81
C LEU A 124 11.60 -10.50 7.82
N LEU A 125 10.89 -10.23 8.93
CA LEU A 125 9.45 -10.50 9.03
C LEU A 125 8.63 -9.66 8.03
N ILE A 126 8.97 -8.38 7.85
CA ILE A 126 8.34 -7.55 6.82
C ILE A 126 8.64 -8.14 5.44
N THR A 127 9.88 -8.51 5.15
CA THR A 127 10.26 -9.10 3.86
C THR A 127 9.52 -10.40 3.59
N ALA A 128 9.33 -11.26 4.60
CA ALA A 128 8.51 -12.47 4.49
C ALA A 128 7.05 -12.14 4.14
N LEU A 129 6.48 -11.09 4.75
CA LEU A 129 5.13 -10.60 4.43
C LEU A 129 5.01 -10.15 2.97
N TYR A 130 6.05 -9.52 2.41
CA TYR A 130 6.12 -9.19 0.99
C TYR A 130 6.14 -10.42 0.09
N PHE A 131 6.91 -11.47 0.44
CA PHE A 131 6.87 -12.74 -0.30
C PHE A 131 5.48 -13.38 -0.25
N VAL A 132 4.82 -13.41 0.90
CA VAL A 132 3.43 -13.91 1.03
C VAL A 132 2.49 -13.10 0.13
N GLY A 133 2.61 -11.77 0.11
CA GLY A 133 1.84 -10.90 -0.78
C GLY A 133 2.08 -11.20 -2.26
N TYR A 134 3.32 -11.46 -2.67
CA TYR A 134 3.66 -11.88 -4.03
C TYR A 134 2.94 -13.18 -4.43
N PHE A 135 3.00 -14.21 -3.58
CA PHE A 135 2.33 -15.49 -3.85
C PHE A 135 0.81 -15.33 -3.90
N ALA A 136 0.23 -14.52 -3.01
CA ALA A 136 -1.20 -14.22 -3.01
C ALA A 136 -1.64 -13.52 -4.31
N MET A 137 -0.90 -12.50 -4.76
CA MET A 137 -1.20 -11.83 -6.04
C MET A 137 -1.04 -12.77 -7.24
N LYS A 138 -0.04 -13.66 -7.21
CA LYS A 138 0.16 -14.66 -8.27
C LYS A 138 -1.00 -15.65 -8.33
N SER A 139 -1.46 -16.12 -7.18
CA SER A 139 -2.64 -16.98 -7.08
C SER A 139 -3.89 -16.27 -7.60
N LEU A 140 -4.10 -15.01 -7.20
CA LEU A 140 -5.21 -14.18 -7.69
C LEU A 140 -5.14 -14.01 -9.22
N HIS A 141 -3.96 -13.75 -9.77
CA HIS A 141 -3.76 -13.64 -11.20
C HIS A 141 -4.14 -14.92 -11.95
N PHE A 142 -3.70 -16.09 -11.47
CA PHE A 142 -4.10 -17.38 -12.05
C PHE A 142 -5.61 -17.58 -11.99
N SER A 143 -6.26 -17.28 -10.86
CA SER A 143 -7.71 -17.35 -10.75
C SER A 143 -8.42 -16.44 -11.76
N ILE A 144 -7.93 -15.22 -11.97
CA ILE A 144 -8.52 -14.25 -12.92
C ILE A 144 -8.38 -14.72 -14.37
N ILE A 145 -7.26 -15.38 -14.72
CA ILE A 145 -7.06 -15.96 -16.04
C ILE A 145 -8.10 -17.05 -16.30
N HIS A 146 -8.29 -17.99 -15.37
CA HIS A 146 -9.30 -19.04 -15.52
C HIS A 146 -10.74 -18.50 -15.56
N VAL A 147 -10.99 -17.36 -14.89
CA VAL A 147 -12.30 -16.70 -14.90
C VAL A 147 -12.58 -15.98 -16.23
N ALA A 148 -11.56 -15.75 -17.07
CA ALA A 148 -11.74 -15.07 -18.36
C ALA A 148 -12.57 -15.88 -19.38
N ASP A 149 -12.65 -17.20 -19.22
CA ASP A 149 -13.37 -18.09 -20.13
C ASP A 149 -14.88 -18.19 -19.82
N PHE A 150 -15.34 -17.54 -18.75
CA PHE A 150 -16.75 -17.58 -18.34
C PHE A 150 -17.60 -16.51 -19.05
N PRO A 151 -18.94 -16.72 -19.15
CA PRO A 151 -19.86 -15.69 -19.63
C PRO A 151 -19.74 -14.38 -18.83
N GLY A 152 -19.85 -13.24 -19.51
CA GLY A 152 -19.47 -11.92 -18.95
C GLY A 152 -20.14 -11.55 -17.61
N VAL A 153 -21.39 -11.93 -17.37
CA VAL A 153 -22.09 -11.68 -16.10
C VAL A 153 -21.48 -12.48 -14.95
N ILE A 154 -21.15 -13.76 -15.20
CA ILE A 154 -20.52 -14.66 -14.22
C ILE A 154 -19.08 -14.20 -13.97
N GLN A 155 -18.35 -13.82 -15.02
CA GLN A 155 -17.01 -13.24 -14.95
C GLN A 155 -16.99 -11.99 -14.06
N PHE A 156 -17.94 -11.07 -14.25
CA PHE A 156 -18.05 -9.85 -13.44
C PHE A 156 -18.32 -10.16 -11.96
N GLY A 157 -19.24 -11.08 -11.67
CA GLY A 157 -19.55 -11.51 -10.31
C GLY A 157 -18.34 -12.10 -9.58
N ILE A 158 -17.64 -13.04 -10.21
CA ILE A 158 -16.46 -13.70 -9.62
C ILE A 158 -15.30 -12.71 -9.43
N ARG A 159 -15.02 -11.84 -10.41
CA ARG A 159 -13.95 -10.83 -10.28
C ARG A 159 -14.22 -9.83 -9.16
N THR A 160 -15.47 -9.41 -9.01
CA THR A 160 -15.89 -8.51 -7.92
C THR A 160 -15.71 -9.20 -6.57
N TYR A 161 -16.15 -10.45 -6.43
CA TYR A 161 -15.96 -11.26 -5.23
C TYR A 161 -14.47 -11.39 -4.86
N LEU A 162 -13.63 -11.80 -5.82
CA LEU A 162 -12.19 -11.95 -5.60
C LEU A 162 -11.53 -10.63 -5.19
N THR A 163 -11.96 -9.51 -5.77
CA THR A 163 -11.46 -8.17 -5.40
C THR A 163 -11.81 -7.83 -3.95
N ILE A 164 -13.06 -8.05 -3.54
CA ILE A 164 -13.51 -7.79 -2.16
C ILE A 164 -12.73 -8.66 -1.16
N CYS A 165 -12.62 -9.96 -1.42
CA CYS A 165 -11.83 -10.86 -0.57
C CYS A 165 -10.37 -10.41 -0.46
N SER A 166 -9.77 -10.01 -1.58
CA SER A 166 -8.39 -9.53 -1.62
C SER A 166 -8.20 -8.24 -0.81
N LEU A 167 -9.17 -7.34 -0.82
CA LEU A 167 -9.15 -6.13 0.01
C LEU A 167 -9.19 -6.46 1.51
N PHE A 168 -10.02 -7.41 1.93
CA PHE A 168 -10.06 -7.87 3.32
C PHE A 168 -8.72 -8.47 3.76
N VAL A 169 -8.14 -9.36 2.93
CA VAL A 169 -6.83 -9.98 3.22
C VAL A 169 -5.72 -8.93 3.26
N ALA A 170 -5.69 -8.00 2.30
CA ALA A 170 -4.71 -6.92 2.26
C ALA A 170 -4.81 -5.99 3.49
N SER A 171 -6.03 -5.69 3.94
CA SER A 171 -6.25 -4.91 5.17
C SER A 171 -5.71 -5.64 6.41
N GLY A 172 -5.93 -6.94 6.51
CA GLY A 172 -5.37 -7.77 7.58
C GLY A 172 -3.84 -7.79 7.55
N ALA A 173 -3.23 -7.94 6.36
CA ALA A 173 -1.78 -7.92 6.18
C ALA A 173 -1.16 -6.57 6.60
N LEU A 174 -1.83 -5.45 6.29
CA LEU A 174 -1.39 -4.11 6.72
C LEU A 174 -1.38 -3.96 8.25
N ILE A 175 -2.36 -4.54 8.95
CA ILE A 175 -2.38 -4.55 10.43
C ILE A 175 -1.23 -5.38 11.00
N VAL A 176 -0.93 -6.53 10.41
CA VAL A 176 0.21 -7.37 10.83
C VAL A 176 1.52 -6.64 10.59
N TRP A 177 1.69 -6.06 9.40
CA TRP A 177 2.84 -5.24 9.04
C TRP A 177 3.07 -4.12 10.07
N GLN A 178 2.02 -3.42 10.46
CA GLN A 178 2.10 -2.34 11.44
C GLN A 178 2.63 -2.80 12.79
N ARG A 179 2.12 -3.93 13.27
CA ARG A 179 2.53 -4.48 14.57
C ARG A 179 4.00 -4.86 14.54
N ILE A 180 4.47 -5.46 13.44
CA ILE A 180 5.89 -5.78 13.25
C ILE A 180 6.72 -4.49 13.25
N TYR A 181 6.30 -3.49 12.47
CA TYR A 181 7.03 -2.24 12.35
C TYR A 181 7.15 -1.49 13.68
N VAL A 182 6.03 -1.30 14.38
CA VAL A 182 5.99 -0.54 15.66
C VAL A 182 6.75 -1.26 16.78
N LYS A 183 6.72 -2.60 16.83
CA LYS A 183 7.37 -3.35 17.92
C LYS A 183 8.84 -3.65 17.70
N LEU A 184 9.26 -3.84 16.43
CA LEU A 184 10.57 -4.40 16.12
C LEU A 184 11.47 -3.41 15.36
N LEU A 185 10.90 -2.40 14.70
CA LEU A 185 11.66 -1.50 13.82
C LEU A 185 11.64 -0.02 14.24
N LYS A 186 10.67 0.39 15.06
CA LYS A 186 10.66 1.69 15.73
C LYS A 186 11.44 1.61 17.03
#